data_AF-A0A7S3HYX8-F1
#
_entry.id   AF-A0A7S3HYX8-F1
#
_cell.length_a   1.000
_cell.length_b   1.000
_cell.length_c   1.000
_cell.angle_alpha   90.00
_cell.angle_beta   90.00
_cell.angle_gamma   90.00
#
_symmetry.space_group_name_H-M   'P 1'
#
loop_
_entity.id
_entity.type
_entity.pdbx_description
1 polymer ?
#
loop_
_entity_poly.entity_id
_entity_poly.type
_entity_poly.pdbx_seq_one_letter_code
_entity_poly.pdbx_strand_id
1 'polypeptide(L)'
;KEKMCLASACCAVGSCLCDCLCWPAKALGVAQSNYSKLGYALMQVIWLLIGLIVVFVTPEDSDWACDSATEDCLGTAPSIYARISFSLAIFHLITLLIIIARTKLVGEFHDGCWGFKWCLVAAVFIASYWIPNDPFFDSIYMNIASVTSFGFLTFQALYMVLCSVLVNERIANNIQ
;
A
#
# COMPACT_ATOMS: atom_id res chain seq x y z
N LYS A 1 -12.89 15.16 -22.93
CA LYS A 1 -13.06 16.10 -21.81
C LYS A 1 -12.29 15.56 -20.62
N GLU A 2 -11.05 16.02 -20.50
CA GLU A 2 -10.07 15.66 -19.47
C GLU A 2 -10.57 16.10 -18.10
N LYS A 3 -11.07 15.17 -17.28
CA LYS A 3 -11.33 15.42 -15.86
C LYS A 3 -10.17 15.00 -14.96
N MET A 4 -9.08 14.52 -15.56
CA MET A 4 -8.01 13.78 -14.85
C MET A 4 -7.21 14.61 -13.85
N CYS A 5 -7.23 15.95 -13.94
CA CYS A 5 -6.44 16.81 -13.05
C CYS A 5 -7.26 17.87 -12.33
N LEU A 6 -8.60 17.80 -12.30
CA LEU A 6 -9.39 18.82 -11.58
C LEU A 6 -9.25 18.71 -10.05
N ALA A 7 -8.83 17.55 -9.54
CA ALA A 7 -8.40 17.40 -8.14
C ALA A 7 -7.02 18.04 -7.84
N SER A 8 -6.32 18.58 -8.87
CA SER A 8 -5.07 19.33 -8.71
C SER A 8 -5.26 20.59 -7.85
N ALA A 9 -6.46 21.20 -7.86
CA ALA A 9 -6.74 22.40 -7.09
C ALA A 9 -6.79 22.16 -5.56
N CYS A 10 -7.24 20.99 -5.10
CA CYS A 10 -7.27 20.65 -3.67
C CYS A 10 -5.94 20.07 -3.16
N CYS A 11 -4.98 19.80 -4.04
CA CYS A 11 -3.70 19.19 -3.71
C CYS A 11 -2.57 19.85 -4.52
N ALA A 12 -2.28 21.12 -4.24
CA ALA A 12 -1.21 21.87 -4.91
C ALA A 12 0.18 21.19 -4.81
N VAL A 13 0.41 20.38 -3.77
CA VAL A 13 1.64 19.56 -3.59
C VAL A 13 1.54 18.21 -4.33
N GLY A 14 0.33 17.77 -4.69
CA GLY A 14 0.07 16.47 -5.29
C GLY A 14 0.09 16.44 -6.81
N SER A 15 0.06 17.59 -7.51
CA SER A 15 0.02 17.63 -8.98
C SER A 15 1.22 16.92 -9.62
N CYS A 16 2.44 17.18 -9.12
CA CYS A 16 3.66 16.53 -9.60
C CYS A 16 3.63 15.01 -9.40
N LEU A 17 3.16 14.53 -8.24
CA LEU A 17 3.08 13.10 -7.94
C LEU A 17 1.97 12.41 -8.77
N CYS A 18 0.83 13.07 -8.96
CA CYS A 18 -0.25 12.60 -9.81
C CYS A 18 0.24 12.45 -11.26
N ASP A 19 0.96 13.44 -11.78
CA ASP A 19 1.48 13.39 -13.14
C ASP A 19 2.54 12.29 -13.30
N CYS A 20 3.43 12.10 -12.33
CA CYS A 20 4.42 11.02 -12.34
C CYS A 20 3.77 9.62 -12.30
N LEU A 21 2.70 9.42 -11.52
CA LEU A 21 2.00 8.13 -11.42
C LEU A 21 1.09 7.85 -12.63
N CYS A 22 0.46 8.88 -13.19
CA CYS A 22 -0.44 8.73 -14.34
C CYS A 22 0.31 8.65 -15.68
N TRP A 23 1.53 9.20 -15.79
CA TRP A 23 2.28 9.22 -17.04
C TRP A 23 2.61 7.81 -17.59
N PRO A 24 3.15 6.85 -16.78
CA PRO A 24 3.39 5.49 -17.26
C PRO A 24 2.11 4.76 -17.66
N ALA A 25 1.03 4.92 -16.89
CA ALA A 25 -0.26 4.28 -17.18
C ALA A 25 -0.88 4.80 -18.48
N LYS A 26 -0.73 6.11 -18.75
CA LYS A 26 -1.16 6.74 -19.99
C LYS A 26 -0.30 6.28 -21.17
N ALA A 27 1.02 6.18 -20.99
CA ALA A 27 1.93 5.69 -22.02
C ALA A 27 1.66 4.23 -22.41
N LEU A 28 1.23 3.40 -21.45
CA LEU A 28 0.87 1.99 -21.67
C LEU A 28 -0.58 1.77 -22.15
N GLY A 29 -1.35 2.84 -22.40
CA GLY A 29 -2.73 2.73 -22.89
C GLY A 29 -3.72 2.11 -21.89
N VAL A 30 -3.40 2.14 -20.59
CA VAL A 30 -4.28 1.59 -19.56
C VAL A 30 -5.57 2.42 -19.50
N ALA A 31 -6.72 1.75 -19.38
CA ALA A 31 -8.01 2.43 -19.21
C ALA A 31 -8.03 3.26 -17.92
N GLN A 32 -8.56 4.48 -17.98
CA GLN A 32 -8.57 5.42 -16.85
C GLN A 32 -9.26 4.86 -15.59
N SER A 33 -10.26 4.01 -15.75
CA SER A 33 -10.95 3.33 -14.64
C SER A 33 -10.05 2.40 -13.82
N ASN A 34 -8.87 2.05 -14.33
CA ASN A 34 -7.89 1.21 -13.66
C ASN A 34 -6.72 2.00 -13.06
N TYR A 35 -6.66 3.33 -13.23
CA TYR A 35 -5.54 4.14 -12.72
C TYR A 35 -5.47 4.12 -11.20
N SER A 36 -6.61 4.19 -10.52
CA SER A 36 -6.66 4.11 -9.05
C SER A 36 -6.18 2.76 -8.55
N LYS A 37 -6.61 1.66 -9.17
CA LYS A 37 -6.15 0.31 -8.84
C LYS A 37 -4.63 0.17 -8.97
N LEU A 38 -4.07 0.65 -10.08
CA LEU A 38 -2.63 0.64 -10.33
C LEU A 38 -1.89 1.53 -9.32
N GLY A 39 -2.44 2.71 -9.00
CA GLY A 39 -1.83 3.64 -8.04
C GLY A 39 -1.75 3.05 -6.63
N TYR A 40 -2.77 2.34 -6.15
CA TYR A 40 -2.70 1.62 -4.86
C TYR A 40 -1.62 0.52 -4.88
N ALA A 41 -1.53 -0.25 -5.97
CA ALA A 41 -0.50 -1.28 -6.11
C ALA A 41 0.92 -0.67 -6.14
N LEU A 42 1.13 0.41 -6.88
CA LEU A 42 2.42 1.11 -6.93
C LEU A 42 2.79 1.70 -5.56
N MET A 43 1.84 2.35 -4.89
CA MET A 43 2.06 2.89 -3.55
C MET A 43 2.45 1.79 -2.56
N GLN A 44 1.77 0.64 -2.58
CA GLN A 44 2.12 -0.52 -1.77
C GLN A 44 3.56 -0.98 -2.03
N VAL A 45 3.93 -1.18 -3.30
CA VAL A 45 5.28 -1.62 -3.68
C VAL A 45 6.35 -0.61 -3.25
N ILE A 46 6.12 0.67 -3.48
CA ILE A 46 7.09 1.71 -3.12
C ILE A 46 7.28 1.80 -1.59
N TRP A 47 6.21 1.73 -0.79
CA TRP A 47 6.35 1.72 0.67
C TRP A 47 7.09 0.49 1.20
N LEU A 48 6.89 -0.68 0.58
CA LEU A 48 7.67 -1.88 0.90
C LEU A 48 9.15 -1.71 0.55
N LEU A 49 9.47 -1.09 -0.61
CA LEU A 49 10.85 -0.76 -0.99
C LEU A 49 11.47 0.26 -0.05
N ILE A 50 10.72 1.29 0.37
CA ILE A 50 11.16 2.24 1.39
C ILE A 50 11.49 1.48 2.68
N GLY A 51 10.63 0.56 3.11
CA GLY A 51 10.90 -0.30 4.27
C GLY A 51 12.19 -1.08 4.14
N LEU A 52 12.41 -1.71 2.99
CA LEU A 52 13.66 -2.42 2.70
C LEU A 52 14.88 -1.49 2.80
N ILE A 53 14.83 -0.31 2.18
CA ILE A 53 15.91 0.68 2.24
C ILE A 53 16.16 1.13 3.67
N VAL A 54 15.10 1.45 4.41
CA VAL A 54 15.17 1.88 5.81
C VAL A 54 15.85 0.80 6.62
N VAL A 55 15.46 -0.46 6.51
CA VAL A 55 16.13 -1.58 7.20
C VAL A 55 17.64 -1.62 6.93
N PHE A 56 18.09 -1.38 5.69
CA PHE A 56 19.52 -1.42 5.35
C PHE A 56 20.32 -0.18 5.75
N VAL A 57 19.68 0.99 5.80
CA VAL A 57 20.34 2.25 6.16
C VAL A 57 20.48 2.40 7.68
N THR A 58 19.75 1.58 8.42
CA THR A 58 19.55 1.75 9.85
C THR A 58 20.55 0.96 10.66
N PRO A 59 21.27 1.62 11.57
CA PRO A 59 22.10 0.92 12.54
C PRO A 59 21.24 0.01 13.43
N GLU A 60 21.73 -1.21 13.69
CA GLU A 60 21.03 -2.21 14.51
C GLU A 60 20.77 -1.72 15.94
N ASP A 61 21.63 -0.83 16.44
CA ASP A 61 21.65 -0.25 17.78
C ASP A 61 20.81 1.03 17.92
N SER A 62 20.05 1.39 16.89
CA SER A 62 19.31 2.64 16.91
C SER A 62 18.06 2.59 17.80
N ASP A 63 17.82 3.66 18.57
CA ASP A 63 16.68 3.77 19.52
C ASP A 63 15.30 3.56 18.89
N TRP A 64 15.22 3.65 17.58
CA TRP A 64 13.98 3.47 16.83
C TRP A 64 13.76 2.03 16.37
N ALA A 65 14.79 1.18 16.49
CA ALA A 65 14.75 -0.26 16.25
C ALA A 65 14.47 -1.06 17.53
N CYS A 66 14.82 -0.50 18.70
CA CYS A 66 14.71 -1.17 19.98
C CYS A 66 13.66 -0.49 20.85
N ASP A 67 12.80 -1.28 21.49
CA ASP A 67 11.93 -0.74 22.53
C ASP A 67 12.78 -0.53 23.78
N SER A 68 13.03 0.73 24.13
CA SER A 68 13.82 1.10 25.31
C SER A 68 13.29 0.50 26.62
N ALA A 69 12.04 0.02 26.62
CA ALA A 69 11.40 -0.59 27.78
C ALA A 69 11.80 -2.05 28.03
N THR A 70 12.23 -2.81 27.02
CA THR A 70 12.41 -4.26 27.14
C THR A 70 13.81 -4.78 26.81
N GLU A 71 14.74 -3.96 26.31
CA GLU A 71 16.06 -4.37 25.76
C GLU A 71 16.00 -5.47 24.65
N ASP A 72 14.83 -6.04 24.39
CA ASP A 72 14.54 -6.98 23.32
C ASP A 72 14.35 -6.22 22.01
N CYS A 73 15.46 -6.03 21.29
CA CYS A 73 15.40 -5.65 19.89
C CYS A 73 14.96 -6.89 19.10
N LEU A 74 13.72 -6.93 18.60
CA LEU A 74 13.19 -8.01 17.73
C LEU A 74 13.93 -8.15 16.38
N GLY A 75 15.13 -7.58 16.27
CA GLY A 75 15.76 -7.16 15.04
C GLY A 75 15.13 -5.88 14.53
N THR A 76 15.96 -4.96 14.06
CA THR A 76 15.55 -3.73 13.37
C THR A 76 14.58 -4.01 12.22
N ALA A 77 14.80 -5.13 11.51
CA ALA A 77 14.02 -5.47 10.33
C ALA A 77 12.55 -5.82 10.61
N PRO A 78 12.21 -6.80 11.50
CA PRO A 78 10.82 -7.16 11.75
C PRO A 78 9.95 -6.01 12.26
N SER A 79 10.46 -5.16 13.17
CA SER A 79 9.69 -4.04 13.71
C SER A 79 9.34 -3.01 12.63
N ILE A 80 10.30 -2.65 11.77
CA ILE A 80 10.06 -1.69 10.67
C ILE A 80 9.03 -2.23 9.68
N TYR A 81 9.15 -3.51 9.28
CA TYR A 81 8.19 -4.12 8.37
C TYR A 81 6.79 -4.23 8.98
N ALA A 82 6.68 -4.58 10.27
CA ALA A 82 5.41 -4.61 10.98
C ALA A 82 4.75 -3.22 11.01
N ARG A 83 5.52 -2.16 11.25
CA ARG A 83 5.02 -0.78 11.29
C ARG A 83 4.60 -0.25 9.92
N ILE A 84 5.35 -0.53 8.86
CA ILE A 84 4.99 -0.15 7.48
C ILE A 84 3.74 -0.91 7.03
N SER A 85 3.70 -2.22 7.24
CA SER A 85 2.52 -3.04 6.91
C SER A 85 1.29 -2.63 7.72
N PHE A 86 1.45 -2.29 8.99
CA PHE A 86 0.38 -1.74 9.83
C PHE A 86 -0.15 -0.42 9.27
N SER A 87 0.74 0.49 8.88
CA SER A 87 0.36 1.79 8.32
C SER A 87 -0.41 1.66 7.01
N LEU A 88 0.03 0.73 6.15
CA LEU A 88 -0.68 0.39 4.93
C LEU A 88 -2.03 -0.27 5.23
N ALA A 89 -2.13 -1.16 6.22
CA ALA A 89 -3.38 -1.78 6.61
C ALA A 89 -4.41 -0.74 7.11
N ILE A 90 -4.00 0.18 7.98
CA ILE A 90 -4.85 1.28 8.46
C ILE A 90 -5.27 2.19 7.30
N PHE A 91 -4.36 2.53 6.39
CA PHE A 91 -4.68 3.30 5.21
C PHE A 91 -5.75 2.63 4.34
N HIS A 92 -5.63 1.31 4.09
CA HIS A 92 -6.60 0.57 3.31
C HIS A 92 -7.94 0.45 4.04
N LEU A 93 -7.94 0.30 5.37
CA LEU A 93 -9.15 0.29 6.18
C LEU A 93 -9.88 1.64 6.10
N ILE A 94 -9.16 2.76 6.26
CA ILE A 94 -9.72 4.12 6.11
C ILE A 94 -10.30 4.28 4.70
N THR A 95 -9.54 3.88 3.68
CA THR A 95 -9.99 3.97 2.28
C THR A 95 -11.25 3.13 2.04
N LEU A 96 -11.31 1.92 2.59
CA LEU A 96 -12.50 1.05 2.52
C LEU A 96 -13.71 1.72 3.18
N LEU A 97 -13.54 2.29 4.38
CA LEU A 97 -14.60 3.00 5.10
C LEU A 97 -15.11 4.21 4.31
N ILE A 98 -14.21 4.96 3.68
CA ILE A 98 -14.57 6.10 2.80
C ILE A 98 -15.36 5.61 1.58
N ILE A 99 -14.92 4.53 0.92
CA ILE A 99 -15.59 3.96 -0.26
C ILE A 99 -17.02 3.49 0.06
N ILE A 100 -17.26 2.95 1.26
CA ILE A 100 -18.58 2.49 1.70
C ILE A 100 -19.63 3.63 1.67
N ALA A 101 -19.22 4.88 1.88
CA ALA A 101 -20.13 6.02 1.85
C ALA A 101 -20.71 6.33 0.46
N ARG A 102 -20.11 5.82 -0.63
CA ARG A 102 -20.63 5.89 -2.02
C ARG A 102 -21.06 7.29 -2.51
N THR A 103 -20.42 8.36 -2.02
CA THR A 103 -20.72 9.74 -2.46
C THR A 103 -19.87 10.15 -3.66
N LYS A 104 -20.23 11.25 -4.34
CA LYS A 104 -19.40 11.80 -5.44
C LYS A 104 -18.01 12.25 -4.95
N LEU A 105 -17.95 12.84 -3.76
CA LEU A 105 -16.69 13.25 -3.13
C LEU A 105 -15.76 12.06 -2.87
N VAL A 106 -16.33 10.91 -2.49
CA VAL A 106 -15.60 9.66 -2.31
C VAL A 106 -14.98 9.18 -3.62
N GLY A 107 -15.70 9.31 -4.75
CA GLY A 107 -15.16 8.99 -6.07
C GLY A 107 -13.97 9.88 -6.46
N GLU A 108 -14.10 11.19 -6.24
CA GLU A 108 -13.02 12.15 -6.51
C GLU A 108 -11.80 11.91 -5.61
N PHE A 109 -12.01 11.58 -4.34
CA PHE A 109 -10.93 11.18 -3.42
C PHE A 109 -10.30 9.85 -3.84
N HIS A 110 -11.11 8.86 -4.23
CA HIS A 110 -10.64 7.53 -4.63
C HIS A 110 -9.73 7.60 -5.86
N ASP A 111 -10.11 8.38 -6.86
CA ASP A 111 -9.35 8.50 -8.11
C ASP A 111 -8.24 9.56 -8.02
N GLY A 112 -8.34 10.51 -7.09
CA GLY A 112 -7.42 11.65 -6.94
C GLY A 112 -6.64 11.68 -5.63
N CYS A 113 -6.20 12.89 -5.27
CA CYS A 113 -5.54 13.25 -3.99
C CYS A 113 -4.38 12.33 -3.58
N TRP A 114 -3.56 11.88 -4.54
CA TRP A 114 -2.44 10.96 -4.28
C TRP A 114 -1.45 11.52 -3.26
N GLY A 115 -1.06 12.79 -3.37
CA GLY A 115 -0.17 13.42 -2.40
C GLY A 115 -0.69 13.35 -0.96
N PHE A 116 -2.00 13.57 -0.76
CA PHE A 116 -2.63 13.42 0.55
C PHE A 116 -2.60 11.96 1.04
N LYS A 117 -2.88 10.98 0.17
CA LYS A 117 -2.80 9.56 0.52
C LYS A 117 -1.37 9.16 0.95
N TRP A 118 -0.36 9.65 0.24
CA TRP A 118 1.05 9.48 0.61
C TRP A 118 1.37 10.06 1.99
N CYS A 119 0.94 11.30 2.23
CA CYS A 119 1.11 11.96 3.53
C CYS A 119 0.38 11.21 4.64
N LEU A 120 -0.80 10.65 4.35
CA LEU A 120 -1.58 9.88 5.31
C LEU A 120 -0.85 8.60 5.73
N VAL A 121 -0.30 7.84 4.77
CA VAL A 121 0.50 6.64 5.10
C VAL A 121 1.75 7.04 5.90
N ALA A 122 2.44 8.11 5.50
CA ALA A 122 3.62 8.60 6.21
C ALA A 122 3.30 9.04 7.65
N ALA A 123 2.17 9.75 7.84
CA ALA A 123 1.73 10.19 9.16
C ALA A 123 1.37 9.01 10.06
N VAL A 124 0.67 7.99 9.54
CA VAL A 124 0.35 6.77 10.31
C VAL A 124 1.63 5.99 10.63
N PHE A 125 2.59 5.92 9.70
CA PHE A 125 3.87 5.27 9.92
C PHE A 125 4.67 5.95 11.03
N ILE A 126 4.80 7.27 10.98
CA ILE A 126 5.44 8.04 12.05
C ILE A 126 4.68 7.83 13.36
N ALA A 127 3.36 8.01 13.37
CA ALA A 127 2.54 7.81 14.58
C ALA A 127 2.64 6.40 15.16
N SER A 128 2.90 5.38 14.33
CA SER A 128 3.05 4.01 14.81
C SER A 128 4.19 3.88 15.83
N TYR A 129 5.26 4.68 15.72
CA TYR A 129 6.41 4.64 16.66
C TYR A 129 6.06 4.99 18.11
N TRP A 130 4.90 5.60 18.37
CA TRP A 130 4.40 5.81 19.73
C TRP A 130 3.67 4.59 20.31
N ILE A 131 3.51 3.53 19.52
CA ILE A 131 2.94 2.25 19.96
C ILE A 131 4.10 1.31 20.34
N PRO A 132 4.15 0.82 21.59
CA PRO A 132 5.20 -0.10 22.05
C PRO A 132 5.16 -1.42 21.25
N ASN A 133 6.31 -2.07 21.10
CA ASN A 133 6.42 -3.31 20.32
C ASN A 133 5.69 -4.46 21.05
N ASP A 134 5.97 -4.64 22.33
CA ASP A 134 5.27 -5.59 23.19
C ASP A 134 4.15 -4.88 23.99
N PRO A 135 2.92 -5.43 24.05
CA PRO A 135 2.42 -6.65 23.40
C PRO A 135 1.80 -6.43 22.03
N PHE A 136 1.73 -5.19 21.55
CA PHE A 136 0.87 -4.85 20.41
C PHE A 136 1.40 -5.42 19.09
N PHE A 137 2.63 -5.07 18.70
CA PHE A 137 3.18 -5.56 17.45
C PHE A 137 3.55 -7.04 17.55
N ASP A 138 4.23 -7.44 18.62
CA ASP A 138 4.84 -8.77 18.73
C ASP A 138 3.81 -9.88 18.90
N SER A 139 2.76 -9.63 19.69
CA SER A 139 1.73 -10.64 19.94
C SER A 139 0.47 -10.40 19.11
N ILE A 140 -0.13 -9.21 19.18
CA ILE A 140 -1.47 -9.00 18.61
C ILE A 140 -1.39 -8.85 17.08
N TYR A 141 -0.57 -7.92 16.60
CA TYR A 141 -0.50 -7.59 15.18
C TYR A 141 0.06 -8.76 14.37
N MET A 142 1.12 -9.42 14.84
CA MET A 142 1.71 -10.57 14.14
C MET A 142 0.73 -11.74 14.00
N ASN A 143 -0.13 -11.99 14.99
CA ASN A 143 -1.19 -13.00 14.88
C ASN A 143 -2.24 -12.62 13.82
N ILE A 144 -2.69 -11.36 13.81
CA ILE A 144 -3.63 -10.86 12.80
C ILE A 144 -3.01 -10.95 11.40
N ALA A 145 -1.74 -10.54 11.26
CA ALA A 145 -1.00 -10.57 10.02
C ALA A 145 -0.83 -12.01 9.51
N SER A 146 -0.52 -12.97 10.39
CA SER A 146 -0.40 -14.39 10.05
C SER A 146 -1.72 -14.96 9.49
N VAL A 147 -2.84 -14.74 10.19
CA VAL A 147 -4.17 -15.20 9.76
C VAL A 147 -4.57 -14.56 8.42
N THR A 148 -4.32 -13.26 8.27
CA THR A 148 -4.63 -12.53 7.03
C THR A 148 -3.76 -13.01 5.86
N SER A 149 -2.49 -13.32 6.12
CA SER A 149 -1.55 -13.82 5.11
C SER A 149 -1.97 -15.16 4.53
N PHE A 150 -2.51 -16.06 5.37
CA PHE A 150 -3.05 -17.33 4.90
C PHE A 150 -4.21 -17.12 3.90
N GLY A 151 -5.12 -16.18 4.20
CA GLY A 151 -6.21 -15.81 3.30
C GLY A 151 -5.71 -15.21 1.98
N PHE A 152 -4.72 -14.32 2.06
CA PHE A 152 -4.09 -13.70 0.88
C PHE A 152 -3.41 -14.73 -0.03
N LEU A 153 -2.63 -15.65 0.53
CA LEU A 153 -1.96 -16.71 -0.25
C LEU A 153 -2.96 -17.63 -0.95
N THR A 154 -4.08 -17.95 -0.29
CA THR A 154 -5.15 -18.73 -0.90
C THR A 154 -5.77 -17.99 -2.08
N PHE A 155 -6.08 -16.70 -1.92
CA PHE A 155 -6.61 -15.86 -3.00
C PHE A 155 -5.62 -15.74 -4.17
N GLN A 156 -4.33 -15.54 -3.88
CA GLN A 156 -3.27 -15.47 -4.88
C GLN A 156 -3.14 -16.78 -5.67
N ALA A 157 -3.19 -17.93 -5.00
CA ALA A 157 -3.14 -19.24 -5.65
C ALA A 157 -4.32 -19.44 -6.62
N LEU A 158 -5.54 -19.07 -6.20
CA LEU A 158 -6.72 -19.11 -7.07
C LEU A 158 -6.56 -18.20 -8.29
N TYR A 159 -6.02 -16.99 -8.10
CA TYR A 159 -5.81 -16.05 -9.19
C TYR A 159 -4.78 -16.57 -10.21
N MET A 160 -3.69 -17.20 -9.77
CA MET A 160 -2.70 -17.81 -10.67
C MET A 160 -3.31 -18.93 -11.52
N VAL A 161 -4.15 -19.78 -10.93
CA VAL A 161 -4.87 -20.83 -11.67
C VAL A 161 -5.80 -20.21 -12.72
N LEU A 162 -6.59 -19.19 -12.34
CA LEU A 162 -7.48 -18.51 -13.28
C LEU A 162 -6.69 -17.88 -14.45
N CYS A 163 -5.59 -17.20 -14.17
CA CYS A 163 -4.73 -16.64 -15.21
C CYS A 163 -4.16 -17.73 -16.13
N SER A 164 -3.75 -18.89 -15.60
CA SER A 164 -3.24 -19.99 -16.42
C SER A 164 -4.29 -20.52 -17.39
N VAL A 165 -5.54 -20.65 -16.95
CA VAL A 165 -6.66 -21.10 -17.81
C VAL A 165 -6.92 -20.08 -18.92
N LEU A 166 -7.03 -18.79 -18.59
CA LEU A 166 -7.27 -17.72 -19.57
C LEU A 166 -6.15 -17.60 -20.60
N VAL A 167 -4.89 -17.74 -20.17
CA VAL A 167 -3.74 -17.75 -21.09
C VAL A 167 -3.79 -18.98 -21.99
N ASN A 168 -4.12 -20.15 -21.43
CA ASN A 168 -4.21 -21.39 -22.19
C ASN A 168 -5.32 -21.34 -23.25
N GLU A 169 -6.51 -20.85 -22.91
CA GLU A 169 -7.61 -20.64 -23.87
C GLU A 169 -7.21 -19.68 -24.99
N ARG A 170 -6.51 -18.58 -24.64
CA ARG A 170 -6.05 -17.61 -25.63
C ARG A 170 -5.01 -18.20 -26.60
N ILE A 171 -4.11 -19.05 -26.10
CA ILE A 171 -3.14 -19.76 -26.94
C ILE A 171 -3.86 -20.75 -27.85
N ALA A 172 -4.78 -21.56 -27.31
CA ALA A 172 -5.53 -22.54 -28.09
C ALA A 172 -6.32 -21.89 -29.23
N ASN A 173 -6.97 -20.74 -28.98
CA ASN A 173 -7.74 -20.01 -29.99
C ASN A 173 -6.88 -19.35 -31.07
N ASN A 174 -5.59 -19.09 -30.83
CA ASN A 174 -4.68 -18.49 -31.82
C ASN A 174 -3.98 -19.53 -32.71
N ILE A 175 -4.05 -20.81 -32.36
CA ILE A 175 -3.46 -21.91 -33.14
C ILE A 175 -4.43 -22.42 -34.22
N GLN A 176 -5.74 -22.18 -34.05
CA GLN A 176 -6.79 -22.48 -35.03
C GLN A 176 -6.88 -21.38 -36.09
#